data_AF-A0A8I0K9E1-F1
#
_entry.id   AF-A0A8I0K9E1-F1
#
_cell.length_a   1.000
_cell.length_b   1.000
_cell.length_c   1.000
_cell.angle_alpha   90.00
_cell.angle_beta   90.00
_cell.angle_gamma   90.00
#
_symmetry.space_group_name_H-M   'P 1'
#
loop_
_entity.id
_entity.type
_entity.pdbx_description
1 polymer ?
#
loop_
_entity_poly.entity_id
_entity_poly.type
_entity_poly.pdbx_seq_one_letter_code
_entity_poly.pdbx_strand_id
1 'polypeptide(L)'
;SSYQVVTQVPSTLTASYIGTKSGFDTHLAGTEFNYLKEATIESGGKIFLEPSVTSINNTIKKEKNSVVWQSMQDKGSITETAKLPSFNGPVAPIFKAAGGLAVQVPVKDDVRSALDTLVNQQGTTYLKDLVLRNDVDWQAVKLAQQQWDYKSQGLTPAAAAIIVIIITVATYGYGAQG
;
A
#
# COMPACT_ATOMS: atom_id res chain seq x y z
N SER A 1 -6.66 26.55 -1.44
CA SER A 1 -5.93 25.27 -1.50
C SER A 1 -6.82 24.25 -2.17
N SER A 2 -6.37 23.66 -3.27
CA SER A 2 -7.10 22.58 -3.95
C SER A 2 -6.32 21.30 -3.69
N TYR A 3 -6.99 20.34 -3.06
CA TYR A 3 -6.46 19.01 -2.80
C TYR A 3 -7.06 18.10 -3.86
N GLN A 4 -6.25 17.46 -4.69
CA GLN A 4 -6.72 16.41 -5.59
C GLN A 4 -6.23 15.08 -5.02
N VAL A 5 -7.19 14.28 -4.57
CA VAL A 5 -6.93 12.95 -4.04
C VAL A 5 -7.35 11.94 -5.11
N VAL A 6 -6.42 11.10 -5.55
CA VAL A 6 -6.70 9.96 -6.43
C VAL A 6 -6.44 8.70 -5.62
N THR A 7 -7.51 7.95 -5.34
CA THR A 7 -7.48 6.77 -4.47
C THR A 7 -7.97 5.55 -5.26
N GLN A 8 -7.22 4.44 -5.21
CA GLN A 8 -7.82 3.14 -5.52
C GLN A 8 -8.80 2.78 -4.41
N VAL A 9 -10.08 2.58 -4.75
CA VAL A 9 -11.13 2.32 -3.75
C VAL A 9 -10.90 0.93 -3.14
N PRO A 10 -10.56 0.83 -1.84
CA PRO A 10 -10.44 -0.46 -1.19
C PRO A 10 -11.82 -1.10 -1.06
N SER A 11 -11.89 -2.42 -1.23
CA SER A 11 -13.11 -3.17 -0.93
C SER A 11 -13.26 -3.32 0.59
N THR A 12 -14.47 -3.14 1.13
CA THR A 12 -14.76 -3.34 2.57
C THR A 12 -15.74 -4.48 2.75
N LEU A 13 -15.40 -5.43 3.64
CA LEU A 13 -16.27 -6.53 4.03
C LEU A 13 -16.51 -6.45 5.54
N THR A 14 -17.78 -6.38 5.93
CA THR A 14 -18.19 -6.34 7.35
C THR A 14 -19.18 -7.47 7.62
N ALA A 15 -18.82 -8.39 8.49
CA ALA A 15 -19.67 -9.53 8.87
C ALA A 15 -19.24 -10.12 10.22
N SER A 16 -20.13 -10.85 10.90
CA SER A 16 -19.73 -11.57 12.13
C SER A 16 -18.64 -12.62 11.87
N TYR A 17 -18.68 -13.23 10.68
CA TYR A 17 -17.74 -14.24 10.17
C TYR A 17 -17.38 -13.87 8.73
N ILE A 18 -16.11 -14.00 8.38
CA ILE A 18 -15.63 -13.82 7.00
C ILE A 18 -14.99 -15.12 6.53
N GLY A 19 -15.45 -15.63 5.39
CA GLY A 19 -14.93 -16.84 4.76
C GLY A 19 -14.84 -16.66 3.25
N THR A 20 -13.67 -16.82 2.65
CA THR A 20 -13.50 -16.86 1.19
C THR A 20 -12.86 -18.18 0.78
N LYS A 21 -13.30 -18.75 -0.34
CA LYS A 21 -12.73 -19.98 -0.89
C LYS A 21 -12.65 -19.87 -2.41
N SER A 22 -11.43 -19.87 -2.94
CA SER A 22 -11.16 -19.93 -4.37
C SER A 22 -10.50 -21.26 -4.73
N GLY A 23 -10.82 -21.82 -5.90
CA GLY A 23 -10.11 -22.97 -6.47
C GLY A 23 -8.75 -22.60 -7.09
N PHE A 24 -8.54 -21.30 -7.34
CA PHE A 24 -7.35 -20.73 -7.96
C PHE A 24 -6.74 -19.67 -7.04
N ASP A 25 -5.83 -18.85 -7.57
CA ASP A 25 -5.23 -17.73 -6.85
C ASP A 25 -6.28 -16.74 -6.30
N THR A 26 -5.95 -16.11 -5.17
CA THR A 26 -6.79 -15.11 -4.52
C THR A 26 -5.99 -13.82 -4.34
N HIS A 27 -6.50 -12.71 -4.89
CA HIS A 27 -5.89 -11.39 -4.76
C HIS A 27 -6.68 -10.53 -3.78
N LEU A 28 -6.00 -9.99 -2.77
CA LEU A 28 -6.57 -9.06 -1.80
C LEU A 28 -5.79 -7.75 -1.89
N ALA A 29 -6.35 -6.75 -2.57
CA ALA A 29 -5.75 -5.44 -2.75
C ALA A 29 -6.39 -4.43 -1.79
N GLY A 30 -5.63 -4.00 -0.76
CA GLY A 30 -6.05 -3.01 0.24
C GLY A 30 -7.39 -3.27 0.92
N THR A 31 -7.85 -4.52 0.89
CA THR A 31 -9.20 -4.89 1.33
C THR A 31 -9.31 -4.77 2.85
N GLU A 32 -10.40 -4.18 3.32
CA GLU A 32 -10.67 -4.02 4.74
C GLU A 32 -11.71 -5.03 5.21
N PHE A 33 -11.30 -5.91 6.12
CA PHE A 33 -12.11 -6.96 6.72
C PHE A 33 -12.44 -6.59 8.17
N ASN A 34 -13.71 -6.33 8.44
CA ASN A 34 -14.22 -6.03 9.78
C ASN A 34 -15.06 -7.22 10.26
N TYR A 35 -14.61 -7.89 11.32
CA TYR A 35 -15.28 -9.10 11.81
C TYR A 35 -15.35 -9.20 13.33
N LEU A 36 -16.41 -9.85 13.81
CA LEU A 36 -16.69 -9.96 15.25
C LEU A 36 -16.18 -11.26 15.87
N LYS A 37 -15.86 -12.28 15.06
CA LYS A 37 -15.42 -13.59 15.55
C LYS A 37 -14.19 -14.10 14.83
N GLU A 38 -14.28 -14.41 13.55
CA GLU A 38 -13.16 -14.97 12.78
C GLU A 38 -13.20 -14.55 11.31
N ALA A 39 -12.02 -14.60 10.69
CA ALA A 39 -11.83 -14.43 9.26
C ALA A 39 -10.95 -15.56 8.72
N THR A 40 -11.40 -16.26 7.69
CA THR A 40 -10.66 -17.33 7.02
C THR A 40 -10.62 -17.07 5.52
N ILE A 41 -9.41 -17.08 4.94
CA ILE A 41 -9.17 -16.91 3.51
C ILE A 41 -8.54 -18.20 2.98
N GLU A 42 -9.25 -18.90 2.09
CA GLU A 42 -8.82 -20.16 1.49
C GLU A 42 -8.62 -20.02 -0.04
N SER A 43 -7.52 -20.56 -0.54
CA SER A 43 -7.17 -20.60 -1.95
C SER A 43 -6.58 -21.95 -2.33
N GLY A 44 -7.04 -22.51 -3.46
CA GLY A 44 -6.42 -23.66 -4.10
C GLY A 44 -5.10 -23.32 -4.82
N GLY A 45 -4.84 -22.03 -5.03
CA GLY A 45 -3.58 -21.48 -5.53
C GLY A 45 -2.83 -20.68 -4.45
N LYS A 46 -2.24 -19.56 -4.85
CA LYS A 46 -1.53 -18.61 -3.98
C LYS A 46 -2.47 -17.48 -3.52
N ILE A 47 -2.28 -17.00 -2.29
CA ILE A 47 -2.93 -15.77 -1.81
C ILE A 47 -1.97 -14.60 -1.96
N PHE A 48 -2.38 -13.57 -2.68
CA PHE A 48 -1.66 -12.31 -2.85
C PHE A 48 -2.25 -11.24 -1.93
N LEU A 49 -1.42 -10.72 -1.03
CA LEU A 49 -1.73 -9.58 -0.17
C LEU A 49 -1.05 -8.34 -0.75
N GLU A 50 -1.86 -7.50 -1.38
CA GLU A 50 -1.40 -6.37 -2.19
C GLU A 50 -1.85 -5.05 -1.55
N PRO A 51 -1.00 -4.03 -1.49
CA PRO A 51 -1.43 -2.75 -0.97
C PRO A 51 -2.30 -2.01 -2.00
N SER A 52 -3.33 -1.31 -1.52
CA SER A 52 -3.99 -0.26 -2.32
C SER A 52 -3.18 1.03 -2.24
N VAL A 53 -2.96 1.69 -3.37
CA VAL A 53 -2.21 2.94 -3.44
C VAL A 53 -3.17 4.13 -3.47
N THR A 54 -2.90 5.12 -2.62
CA THR A 54 -3.57 6.43 -2.61
C THR A 54 -2.53 7.51 -2.91
N SER A 55 -2.82 8.35 -3.90
CA SER A 55 -2.00 9.51 -4.26
C SER A 55 -2.72 10.80 -3.85
N ILE A 56 -2.04 11.62 -3.04
CA ILE A 56 -2.54 12.94 -2.63
C ILE A 56 -1.70 14.02 -3.29
N ASN A 57 -2.34 14.84 -4.13
CA ASN A 57 -1.74 16.00 -4.77
C ASN A 57 -2.17 17.28 -4.06
N ASN A 58 -1.21 17.98 -3.47
CA ASN A 58 -1.44 19.27 -2.84
C ASN A 58 -1.07 20.42 -3.79
N THR A 59 -2.05 21.22 -4.21
CA THR A 59 -1.82 22.43 -5.01
C THR A 59 -2.42 23.67 -4.34
N ILE A 60 -1.59 24.67 -4.05
CA ILE A 60 -2.07 25.93 -3.45
C ILE A 60 -2.63 26.84 -4.55
N LYS A 61 -3.94 26.74 -4.81
CA LYS A 61 -4.68 27.73 -5.63
C LYS A 61 -5.32 28.79 -4.72
N LYS A 62 -5.03 30.07 -4.97
CA LYS A 62 -5.75 31.23 -4.41
C LYS A 62 -6.26 32.10 -5.54
N GLU A 63 -7.55 32.38 -5.54
CA GLU A 63 -8.18 33.33 -6.47
C GLU A 63 -7.97 34.75 -5.95
N LYS A 64 -7.02 35.49 -6.55
CA LYS A 64 -7.07 36.94 -6.83
C LYS A 64 -5.70 37.43 -7.33
N ASN A 65 -5.73 37.98 -8.55
CA ASN A 65 -4.77 38.83 -9.25
C ASN A 65 -3.25 38.70 -9.01
N SER A 66 -2.55 38.55 -10.14
CA SER A 66 -1.20 39.05 -10.44
C SER A 66 0.00 38.29 -9.83
N VAL A 67 0.81 37.67 -10.71
CA VAL A 67 2.19 37.14 -10.55
C VAL A 67 2.47 36.12 -9.44
N VAL A 68 1.89 36.26 -8.26
CA VAL A 68 2.02 35.37 -7.09
C VAL A 68 1.42 33.98 -7.36
N TRP A 69 0.39 33.89 -8.21
CA TRP A 69 -0.25 32.61 -8.56
C TRP A 69 0.65 31.67 -9.38
N GLN A 70 1.60 32.20 -10.17
CA GLN A 70 2.55 31.39 -10.94
C GLN A 70 3.52 30.71 -9.98
N SER A 71 4.20 31.48 -9.13
CA SER A 71 5.14 30.97 -8.12
C SER A 71 4.51 30.08 -7.03
N MET A 72 3.17 30.10 -6.88
CA MET A 72 2.43 29.23 -5.94
C MET A 72 1.87 27.96 -6.59
N GLN A 73 1.69 27.91 -7.92
CA GLN A 73 1.47 26.65 -8.64
C GLN A 73 2.76 25.79 -8.66
N ASP A 74 3.91 26.44 -8.53
CA ASP A 74 5.24 25.82 -8.63
C ASP A 74 5.70 25.11 -7.34
N LYS A 75 4.86 25.10 -6.30
CA LYS A 75 5.10 24.36 -5.05
C LYS A 75 3.99 23.35 -4.85
N GLY A 76 4.36 22.09 -4.95
CA GLY A 76 3.47 20.95 -4.76
C GLY A 76 4.22 19.80 -4.10
N SER A 77 3.45 18.93 -3.49
CA SER A 77 3.94 17.64 -3.02
C SER A 77 2.95 16.59 -3.50
N ILE A 78 3.50 15.50 -4.02
CA ILE A 78 2.74 14.28 -4.25
C ILE A 78 3.17 13.32 -3.16
N THR A 79 2.22 12.92 -2.32
CA THR A 79 2.43 11.91 -1.30
C THR A 79 1.63 10.67 -1.68
N GLU A 80 2.34 9.59 -1.97
CA GLU A 80 1.75 8.26 -2.13
C GLU A 80 1.76 7.52 -0.79
N THR A 81 0.62 6.93 -0.44
CA THR A 81 0.49 6.00 0.68
C THR A 81 -0.05 4.67 0.16
N ALA A 82 0.43 3.58 0.73
CA ALA A 82 0.04 2.24 0.35
C ALA A 82 -0.47 1.50 1.58
N LYS A 83 -1.71 1.01 1.53
CA LYS A 83 -2.37 0.33 2.63
C LYS A 83 -2.57 -1.14 2.28
N LEU A 84 -1.90 -2.03 3.02
CA LEU A 84 -2.11 -3.48 2.96
C LEU A 84 -3.55 -3.85 3.35
N PRO A 85 -4.02 -5.05 2.97
CA PRO A 85 -5.29 -5.57 3.47
C PRO A 85 -5.29 -5.56 5.00
N SER A 86 -6.38 -5.09 5.59
CA SER A 86 -6.51 -4.94 7.03
C SER A 86 -7.58 -5.86 7.60
N PHE A 87 -7.27 -6.54 8.69
CA PHE A 87 -8.14 -7.48 9.39
C PHE A 87 -8.43 -6.97 10.80
N ASN A 88 -9.62 -6.44 10.98
CA ASN A 88 -10.08 -5.78 12.20
C ASN A 88 -11.10 -6.69 12.89
N GLY A 89 -10.58 -7.61 13.70
CA GLY A 89 -11.40 -8.45 14.55
C GLY A 89 -10.64 -8.91 15.80
N PRO A 90 -11.30 -9.69 16.69
CA PRO A 90 -10.74 -10.03 17.99
C PRO A 90 -9.56 -11.03 17.93
N VAL A 91 -9.40 -11.73 16.80
CA VAL A 91 -8.35 -12.73 16.56
C VAL A 91 -7.74 -12.52 15.18
N ALA A 92 -6.51 -12.99 14.97
CA ALA A 92 -5.86 -12.93 13.66
C ALA A 92 -6.61 -13.79 12.61
N PRO A 93 -6.61 -13.37 11.33
CA PRO A 93 -7.19 -14.16 10.24
C PRO A 93 -6.39 -15.44 9.97
N ILE A 94 -7.09 -16.46 9.46
CA ILE A 94 -6.49 -17.73 9.05
C ILE A 94 -6.31 -17.72 7.53
N PHE A 95 -5.09 -17.95 7.06
CA PHE A 95 -4.77 -18.09 5.63
C PHE A 95 -4.41 -19.52 5.28
N LYS A 96 -5.17 -20.14 4.36
CA LYS A 96 -4.89 -21.46 3.81
C LYS A 96 -4.73 -21.35 2.30
N ALA A 97 -3.53 -21.60 1.81
CA ALA A 97 -3.22 -21.52 0.38
C ALA A 97 -2.32 -22.69 0.00
N ALA A 98 -2.74 -23.53 -0.94
CA ALA A 98 -1.91 -24.64 -1.39
C ALA A 98 -0.63 -24.15 -2.11
N GLY A 99 -0.70 -22.99 -2.76
CA GLY A 99 0.43 -22.31 -3.40
C GLY A 99 1.19 -21.33 -2.49
N GLY A 100 0.90 -21.32 -1.18
CA GLY A 100 1.47 -20.39 -0.22
C GLY A 100 0.94 -18.95 -0.35
N LEU A 101 1.67 -17.99 0.22
CA LEU A 101 1.32 -16.58 0.19
C LEU A 101 2.37 -15.77 -0.59
N ALA A 102 1.96 -14.62 -1.10
CA ALA A 102 2.85 -13.54 -1.51
C ALA A 102 2.36 -12.23 -0.88
N VAL A 103 3.26 -11.50 -0.23
CA VAL A 103 2.92 -10.26 0.50
C VAL A 103 3.76 -9.12 -0.03
N GLN A 104 3.09 -8.16 -0.65
CA GLN A 104 3.70 -6.93 -1.14
C GLN A 104 3.74 -5.89 -0.02
N VAL A 105 4.92 -5.68 0.54
CA VAL A 105 5.16 -4.75 1.63
C VAL A 105 5.59 -3.39 1.07
N PRO A 106 4.86 -2.30 1.36
CA PRO A 106 5.33 -0.96 1.08
C PRO A 106 6.58 -0.65 1.90
N VAL A 107 7.70 -0.35 1.24
CA VAL A 107 8.99 -0.06 1.89
C VAL A 107 9.49 1.32 1.49
N LYS A 108 10.20 1.98 2.42
CA LYS A 108 11.09 3.10 2.10
C LYS A 108 12.49 2.57 1.75
N ASP A 109 13.01 1.70 2.62
CA ASP A 109 14.35 1.13 2.52
C ASP A 109 14.29 -0.37 2.27
N ASP A 110 13.88 -1.17 3.25
CA ASP A 110 13.76 -2.63 3.16
C ASP A 110 12.51 -3.20 3.88
N VAL A 111 12.21 -4.47 3.58
CA VAL A 111 11.01 -5.18 4.07
C VAL A 111 11.05 -5.41 5.58
N ARG A 112 12.23 -5.70 6.15
CA ARG A 112 12.35 -6.05 7.57
C ARG A 112 12.04 -4.83 8.43
N SER A 113 12.62 -3.68 8.11
CA SER A 113 12.31 -2.42 8.79
C SER A 113 10.85 -2.00 8.62
N ALA A 114 10.25 -2.24 7.45
CA ALA A 114 8.82 -1.98 7.26
C ALA A 114 7.95 -2.89 8.15
N LEU A 115 8.31 -4.17 8.27
CA LEU A 115 7.60 -5.13 9.12
C LEU A 115 7.66 -4.77 10.60
N ASP A 116 8.77 -4.23 11.13
CA ASP A 116 8.87 -3.80 12.53
C ASP A 116 7.74 -2.83 12.94
N THR A 117 7.29 -2.01 11.99
CA THR A 117 6.16 -1.09 12.19
C THR A 117 4.83 -1.75 11.86
N LEU A 118 4.72 -2.39 10.69
CA LEU A 118 3.46 -2.94 10.19
C LEU A 118 2.88 -4.03 11.07
N VAL A 119 3.72 -4.88 11.67
CA VAL A 119 3.26 -5.96 12.56
C VAL A 119 2.58 -5.41 13.82
N ASN A 120 2.91 -4.19 14.24
CA ASN A 120 2.34 -3.57 15.43
C ASN A 120 1.19 -2.61 15.12
N GLN A 121 0.95 -2.32 13.84
CA GLN A 121 -0.14 -1.48 13.39
C GLN A 121 -1.47 -2.24 13.40
N GLN A 122 -2.53 -1.58 13.87
CA GLN A 122 -3.87 -2.16 13.88
C GLN A 122 -4.32 -2.55 12.46
N GLY A 123 -4.95 -3.72 12.33
CA GLY A 123 -5.38 -4.27 11.05
C GLY A 123 -4.30 -5.06 10.31
N THR A 124 -3.00 -4.86 10.58
CA THR A 124 -1.88 -5.60 9.95
C THR A 124 -1.13 -6.50 10.91
N THR A 125 -1.68 -6.76 12.10
CA THR A 125 -1.08 -7.61 13.13
C THR A 125 -0.90 -9.06 12.70
N TYR A 126 -1.70 -9.54 11.74
CA TYR A 126 -1.58 -10.88 11.15
C TYR A 126 -0.22 -11.13 10.49
N LEU A 127 0.52 -10.07 10.13
CA LEU A 127 1.87 -10.19 9.59
C LEU A 127 2.84 -10.83 10.60
N LYS A 128 2.57 -10.75 11.92
CA LYS A 128 3.36 -11.45 12.95
C LYS A 128 3.39 -12.95 12.71
N ASP A 129 2.22 -13.52 12.39
CA ASP A 129 2.08 -14.95 12.15
C ASP A 129 2.69 -15.34 10.80
N LEU A 130 2.59 -14.45 9.81
CA LEU A 130 3.17 -14.69 8.47
C LEU A 130 4.70 -14.67 8.47
N VAL A 131 5.35 -13.87 9.33
CA VAL A 131 6.83 -13.86 9.42
C VAL A 131 7.39 -15.19 9.92
N LEU A 132 6.60 -15.97 10.64
CA LEU A 132 7.00 -17.30 11.16
C LEU A 132 6.79 -18.43 10.14
N ARG A 133 6.12 -18.15 9.02
CA ARG A 133 5.80 -19.13 8.00
C ARG A 133 6.89 -19.22 6.94
N ASN A 134 7.13 -20.43 6.44
CA ASN A 134 8.08 -20.70 5.36
C ASN A 134 7.46 -20.69 3.95
N ASP A 135 6.13 -20.55 3.85
CA ASP A 135 5.37 -20.52 2.60
C ASP A 135 4.97 -19.09 2.18
N VAL A 136 5.64 -18.07 2.73
CA VAL A 136 5.37 -16.66 2.46
C VAL A 136 6.50 -16.07 1.62
N ASP A 137 6.15 -15.62 0.41
CA ASP A 137 7.03 -14.84 -0.45
C ASP A 137 6.88 -13.34 -0.14
N TRP A 138 7.96 -12.71 0.33
CA TRP A 138 7.97 -11.31 0.70
C TRP A 138 8.46 -10.43 -0.44
N GLN A 139 7.65 -9.45 -0.80
CA GLN A 139 7.84 -8.63 -1.99
C GLN A 139 7.93 -7.16 -1.58
N ALA A 140 9.04 -6.49 -1.89
CA ALA A 140 9.15 -5.06 -1.63
C ALA A 140 8.40 -4.23 -2.68
N VAL A 141 7.65 -3.23 -2.23
CA VAL A 141 7.03 -2.21 -3.09
C VAL A 141 7.52 -0.83 -2.65
N LYS A 142 8.29 -0.16 -3.50
CA LYS A 142 8.78 1.20 -3.23
C LYS A 142 7.75 2.22 -3.72
N LEU A 143 7.33 3.13 -2.84
CA LEU A 143 6.49 4.26 -3.20
C LEU A 143 7.37 5.43 -3.65
N ALA A 144 6.98 6.09 -4.74
CA ALA A 144 7.69 7.27 -5.20
C ALA A 144 7.20 8.47 -4.39
N GLN A 145 8.09 9.12 -3.65
CA GLN A 145 7.80 10.42 -3.04
C GLN A 145 8.54 11.50 -3.82
N GLN A 146 7.80 12.44 -4.41
CA GLN A 146 8.37 13.59 -5.10
C GLN A 146 7.97 14.88 -4.39
N GLN A 147 8.99 15.62 -3.94
CA GLN A 147 8.89 16.99 -3.49
C GLN A 147 9.62 17.86 -4.51
N TRP A 148 8.97 18.90 -5.05
CA TRP A 148 9.65 19.90 -5.86
C TRP A 148 9.49 21.29 -5.24
N ASP A 149 10.61 21.99 -5.11
CA ASP A 149 10.67 23.41 -4.78
C ASP A 149 11.38 24.11 -5.93
N TYR A 150 10.61 24.65 -6.89
CA TYR A 150 11.16 25.39 -8.01
C TYR A 150 11.62 26.77 -7.50
N LYS A 151 12.84 26.84 -6.95
CA LYS A 151 13.51 28.12 -6.73
C LYS A 151 14.08 28.61 -8.05
N SER A 152 13.42 29.62 -8.62
CA SER A 152 13.85 30.42 -9.78
C SER A 152 15.37 30.47 -9.98
N GLN A 153 15.86 29.80 -11.02
CA GLN A 153 16.91 30.34 -11.88
C GLN A 153 16.59 29.97 -13.32
N GLY A 154 15.95 30.91 -14.04
CA GLY A 154 15.96 31.00 -15.50
C GLY A 154 15.19 29.94 -16.30
N LEU A 155 14.08 30.38 -16.91
CA LEU A 155 13.61 29.95 -18.24
C LEU A 155 13.67 28.45 -18.57
N THR A 156 12.63 27.69 -18.24
CA THR A 156 12.14 26.60 -19.12
C THR A 156 10.69 26.21 -18.76
N PRO A 157 9.76 26.20 -19.72
CA PRO A 157 8.39 25.75 -19.51
C PRO A 157 8.24 24.29 -19.95
N ALA A 158 8.45 23.33 -19.05
CA ALA A 158 8.01 21.94 -19.26
C ALA A 158 8.27 21.09 -18.03
N ALA A 159 7.21 20.67 -17.33
CA ALA A 159 7.16 19.35 -16.70
C ALA A 159 5.73 19.09 -16.23
N ALA A 160 4.90 18.54 -17.12
CA ALA A 160 3.84 17.66 -16.66
C ALA A 160 4.55 16.47 -15.99
N ALA A 161 4.39 16.32 -14.67
CA ALA A 161 4.97 15.19 -13.95
C ALA A 161 4.35 13.89 -14.51
N ILE A 162 5.18 13.06 -15.13
CA ILE A 162 4.82 11.70 -15.57
C ILE A 162 4.89 10.82 -14.32
N ILE A 163 3.75 10.23 -13.92
CA ILE A 163 3.70 9.22 -12.86
C ILE A 163 4.24 7.91 -13.44
N VAL A 164 5.45 7.53 -13.04
CA VAL A 164 5.98 6.20 -13.34
C VAL A 164 5.81 5.34 -12.09
N ILE A 165 4.78 4.47 -12.08
CA ILE A 165 4.68 3.42 -11.07
C ILE A 165 5.62 2.30 -11.51
N ILE A 166 6.84 2.28 -10.98
CA ILE A 166 7.73 1.13 -11.13
C ILE A 166 7.34 0.12 -10.04
N ILE A 167 6.47 -0.83 -10.38
CA ILE A 167 6.17 -2.00 -9.53
C ILE A 167 7.34 -2.99 -9.68
N THR A 168 8.52 -2.66 -9.16
CA THR A 168 9.59 -3.66 -9.03
C THR A 168 9.34 -4.46 -7.77
N VAL A 169 8.64 -5.57 -7.92
CA VAL A 169 8.59 -6.63 -6.91
C VAL A 169 9.99 -7.26 -6.84
N ALA A 170 10.73 -6.92 -5.78
CA ALA A 170 11.93 -7.65 -5.42
C ALA A 170 11.53 -8.74 -4.41
N THR A 171 11.71 -10.01 -4.79
CA THR A 171 11.48 -11.16 -3.92
C THR A 171 12.60 -11.26 -2.91
N TYR A 172 12.30 -11.06 -1.64
CA TYR A 172 13.23 -11.28 -0.53
C TYR A 172 13.01 -12.69 0.02
N GLY A 173 13.94 -13.58 -0.26
CA GLY A 173 13.95 -14.89 0.36
C GLY A 173 14.21 -14.73 1.86
N TYR A 174 13.19 -14.93 2.70
CA TYR A 174 13.38 -15.18 4.13
C TYR A 174 13.90 -16.63 4.28
N GLY A 175 15.12 -16.84 3.78
CA GLY A 175 15.79 -18.13 3.76
C GLY A 175 16.16 -18.54 5.18
N ALA A 176 15.73 -19.75 5.53
CA ALA A 176 16.04 -20.47 6.76
C ALA A 176 17.46 -20.15 7.27
N GLN A 177 17.55 -19.48 8.42
CA GLN A 177 18.71 -19.64 9.27
C GLN A 177 18.51 -20.95 10.01
N GLY A 178 19.24 -21.98 9.57
CA GLY A 178 19.34 -23.27 10.25
C GLY A 178 20.14 -23.19 11.55
#